data_AF-A0A242C5Q3-F1
#
_entry.id   AF-A0A242C5Q3-F1
#
_cell.length_a   1.000
_cell.length_b   1.000
_cell.length_c   1.000
_cell.angle_alpha   90.00
_cell.angle_beta   90.00
_cell.angle_gamma   90.00
#
_symmetry.space_group_name_H-M   'P 1'
#
loop_
_entity.id
_entity.type
_entity.pdbx_description
1 polymer ?
#
loop_
_entity_poly.entity_id
_entity_poly.type
_entity_poly.pdbx_seq_one_letter_code
_entity_poly.pdbx_strand_id
1 'polypeptide(L)'
;MEKPVKCIKAIPYQDILDLKEVLERLHSWEKPLLLLNDFFSDQNIPVNKKKIIREYYAYGKIYHSYFKEMENMLQILDKQICVLTEKQSISI
;
A
#
# COMPACT_ATOMS: atom_id res chain seq x y z
N MET A 1 31.47 -23.37 23.50
CA MET A 1 30.08 -23.35 22.98
C MET A 1 30.08 -22.53 21.71
N GLU A 2 30.05 -23.18 20.56
CA GLU A 2 30.01 -22.52 19.26
C GLU A 2 28.61 -21.91 19.05
N LYS A 3 28.54 -20.63 18.70
CA LYS A 3 27.28 -19.99 18.32
C LYS A 3 26.84 -20.60 16.98
N PRO A 4 25.61 -21.13 16.84
CA PRO A 4 25.17 -21.62 15.55
C PRO A 4 25.15 -20.45 14.57
N VAL A 5 25.95 -20.56 13.51
CA VAL A 5 25.91 -19.65 12.37
C VAL A 5 24.52 -19.80 11.76
N LYS A 6 23.65 -18.81 11.95
CA LYS A 6 22.38 -18.74 11.24
C LYS A 6 22.72 -18.58 9.75
N CYS A 7 22.66 -19.68 9.01
CA CYS A 7 22.71 -19.64 7.56
C CYS A 7 21.46 -18.90 7.09
N ILE A 8 21.62 -17.63 6.72
CA ILE A 8 20.54 -16.83 6.15
C ILE A 8 20.26 -17.42 4.77
N LYS A 9 19.16 -18.17 4.62
CA LYS A 9 18.74 -18.70 3.31
C LYS A 9 18.58 -17.53 2.34
N ALA A 10 19.07 -17.70 1.11
CA ALA A 10 18.88 -16.73 0.05
C ALA A 10 17.38 -16.54 -0.21
N ILE A 11 16.91 -15.29 -0.22
CA ILE A 11 15.53 -14.96 -0.57
C ILE A 11 15.32 -15.28 -2.06
N PRO A 12 14.32 -16.10 -2.42
CA PRO A 12 14.01 -16.37 -3.82
C PRO A 12 13.75 -15.08 -4.60
N TYR A 13 14.28 -14.99 -5.82
CA TYR A 13 14.12 -13.81 -6.66
C TYR A 13 12.64 -13.50 -6.95
N GLN A 14 11.80 -14.52 -7.07
CA GLN A 14 10.36 -14.34 -7.24
C GLN A 14 9.72 -13.59 -6.07
N ASP A 15 10.11 -13.90 -4.83
CA ASP A 15 9.59 -13.21 -3.65
C ASP A 15 10.00 -11.71 -3.67
N ILE A 16 11.15 -11.37 -4.26
CA ILE A 16 11.59 -9.98 -4.47
C ILE A 16 10.74 -9.28 -5.54
N LEU A 17 10.41 -9.99 -6.63
CA LEU A 17 9.55 -9.45 -7.68
C LEU A 17 8.14 -9.18 -7.17
N ASP A 18 7.57 -10.13 -6.41
CA ASP A 18 6.22 -10.01 -5.86
C ASP A 18 6.12 -8.82 -4.89
N LEU A 19 7.17 -8.56 -4.09
CA LEU A 19 7.24 -7.36 -3.24
C LEU A 19 7.36 -6.07 -4.05
N LYS A 20 8.13 -6.08 -5.14
CA LYS A 20 8.24 -4.92 -6.04
C LYS A 20 6.91 -4.58 -6.70
N GLU A 21 6.14 -5.57 -7.13
CA GLU A 21 4.82 -5.35 -7.72
C GLU A 21 3.87 -4.66 -6.73
N VAL A 22 3.86 -5.11 -5.46
CA VAL A 22 3.05 -4.46 -4.42
C VAL A 22 3.52 -3.03 -4.15
N LEU A 23 4.83 -2.80 -4.14
CA LEU A 23 5.40 -1.47 -3.97
C LEU A 23 5.03 -0.52 -5.12
N GLU A 24 5.05 -1.00 -6.37
CA GLU A 24 4.63 -0.23 -7.54
C GLU A 24 3.14 0.14 -7.45
N ARG A 25 2.29 -0.80 -7.01
CA ARG A 25 0.86 -0.53 -6.77
C ARG A 25 0.65 0.53 -5.69
N LEU A 26 1.40 0.49 -4.60
CA LEU A 26 1.37 1.53 -3.57
C LEU A 26 1.77 2.90 -4.14
N HIS A 27 2.86 2.96 -4.91
CA HIS A 27 3.30 4.20 -5.55
C HIS A 27 2.28 4.77 -6.54
N SER A 28 1.52 3.91 -7.22
CA SER A 28 0.49 4.37 -8.17
C SER A 28 -0.61 5.24 -7.52
N TRP A 29 -0.81 5.10 -6.20
CA TRP A 29 -1.79 5.88 -5.43
C TRP A 29 -1.27 7.23 -4.94
N GLU A 30 0.01 7.53 -5.07
CA GLU A 30 0.60 8.80 -4.61
C GLU A 30 -0.08 10.03 -5.23
N LYS A 31 -0.25 10.03 -6.56
CA LYS A 31 -0.90 11.14 -7.27
C LYS A 31 -2.38 11.31 -6.90
N PRO A 32 -3.23 10.25 -6.91
CA PRO A 32 -4.61 10.35 -6.43
C PRO A 32 -4.74 10.87 -5.00
N LEU A 33 -3.84 10.46 -4.09
CA LEU A 33 -3.85 10.93 -2.70
C LEU A 33 -3.44 12.39 -2.57
N LEU A 34 -2.48 12.85 -3.38
CA LEU A 34 -2.12 14.27 -3.45
C LEU A 34 -3.34 15.13 -3.84
N LEU A 35 -4.10 14.69 -4.85
CA LEU A 35 -5.32 15.40 -5.27
C LEU A 35 -6.38 15.48 -4.16
N LEU A 36 -6.53 14.41 -3.37
CA LEU A 36 -7.40 14.42 -2.20
C LEU A 36 -6.89 15.41 -1.16
N ASN A 37 -5.59 15.38 -0.86
CA ASN A 37 -4.97 16.28 0.10
C ASN A 37 -5.16 17.75 -0.31
N ASP A 38 -4.93 18.09 -1.57
CA ASP A 38 -5.08 19.44 -2.09
C ASP A 38 -6.54 19.93 -1.98
N PHE A 39 -7.52 19.06 -2.27
CA PHE A 39 -8.93 19.40 -2.15
C PHE A 39 -9.37 19.63 -0.69
N PHE A 40 -8.99 18.74 0.23
CA PHE A 40 -9.40 18.85 1.64
C PHE A 40 -8.59 19.88 2.43
N SER A 41 -7.40 20.26 1.95
CA SER A 41 -6.58 21.32 2.56
C SER A 41 -6.96 22.72 2.06
N ASP A 42 -7.83 22.83 1.06
CA ASP A 42 -8.28 24.12 0.54
C ASP A 42 -9.15 24.87 1.58
N GLN A 43 -8.58 25.92 2.17
CA GLN A 43 -9.25 26.82 3.11
C GLN A 43 -9.76 28.11 2.44
N ASN A 44 -9.81 28.17 1.10
CA ASN A 44 -10.14 29.42 0.40
C ASN A 44 -11.57 29.90 0.67
N ILE A 45 -11.65 31.20 0.99
CA ILE A 45 -12.88 31.98 1.10
C ILE A 45 -12.82 33.03 -0.03
N PRO A 46 -13.85 33.20 -0.87
CA PRO A 46 -15.24 32.73 -0.71
C PRO A 46 -15.53 31.32 -1.26
N VAL A 47 -16.37 30.60 -0.54
CA VAL A 47 -16.70 29.19 -0.74
C VAL A 47 -17.72 29.00 -1.88
N ASN A 48 -17.32 28.39 -2.99
CA ASN A 48 -18.27 27.96 -4.03
C ASN A 48 -18.91 26.60 -3.68
N LYS A 49 -20.03 26.65 -2.95
CA LYS A 49 -20.73 25.47 -2.43
C LYS A 49 -21.11 24.42 -3.51
N LYS A 50 -21.54 24.86 -4.69
CA LYS A 50 -21.91 23.94 -5.79
C LYS A 50 -20.70 23.17 -6.31
N LYS A 51 -19.56 23.87 -6.46
CA LYS A 51 -18.29 23.27 -6.88
C LYS A 51 -17.82 22.23 -5.86
N ILE A 52 -17.83 22.59 -4.57
CA ILE A 52 -17.41 21.71 -3.46
C ILE A 52 -18.26 20.45 -3.40
N ILE A 53 -19.59 20.55 -3.48
CA ILE A 53 -20.46 19.35 -3.46
C ILE A 53 -20.11 18.40 -4.61
N ARG A 54 -19.96 18.93 -5.83
CA ARG A 54 -19.62 18.12 -7.01
C ARG A 54 -18.26 17.43 -6.86
N GLU A 55 -17.25 18.19 -6.43
CA GLU A 55 -15.89 17.69 -6.26
C GLU A 55 -15.80 16.70 -5.10
N TYR A 56 -16.49 16.95 -4.00
CA TYR A 56 -16.60 16.02 -2.86
C TYR A 56 -17.11 14.64 -3.28
N TYR A 57 -18.12 14.56 -4.14
CA TYR A 57 -18.60 13.26 -4.66
C TYR A 57 -17.55 12.55 -5.53
N ALA A 58 -16.80 13.29 -6.34
CA ALA A 58 -15.73 12.72 -7.17
C ALA A 58 -14.56 12.20 -6.31
N TYR A 59 -14.09 13.03 -5.39
CA TYR A 59 -13.02 12.69 -4.44
C TYR A 59 -13.44 11.56 -3.48
N GLY A 60 -14.70 11.52 -3.06
CA GLY A 60 -15.25 10.41 -2.27
C GLY A 60 -15.18 9.07 -2.99
N LYS A 61 -15.35 9.04 -4.33
CA LYS A 61 -15.18 7.81 -5.12
C LYS A 61 -13.71 7.39 -5.20
N ILE A 62 -12.80 8.35 -5.39
CA ILE A 62 -11.35 8.10 -5.40
C ILE A 62 -10.92 7.52 -4.05
N TYR A 63 -11.39 8.11 -2.94
CA TYR A 63 -11.12 7.63 -1.59
C TYR A 63 -11.61 6.20 -1.37
N HIS A 64 -12.85 5.87 -1.73
CA HIS A 64 -13.37 4.50 -1.55
C HIS A 64 -12.59 3.48 -2.38
N SER A 65 -12.18 3.85 -3.60
CA SER A 65 -11.36 2.99 -4.44
C SER A 65 -9.97 2.76 -3.84
N TYR A 66 -9.33 3.83 -3.33
CA TYR A 66 -8.07 3.76 -2.62
C TYR A 66 -8.17 2.87 -1.39
N PHE A 67 -9.19 3.09 -0.55
CA PHE A 67 -9.38 2.37 0.70
C PHE A 67 -9.48 0.87 0.48
N LYS A 68 -10.33 0.45 -0.48
CA LYS A 68 -10.48 -0.95 -0.85
C LYS A 68 -9.17 -1.56 -1.39
N GLU A 69 -8.44 -0.80 -2.21
CA GLU A 69 -7.19 -1.28 -2.79
C GLU A 69 -6.08 -1.41 -1.74
N MET A 70 -6.01 -0.49 -0.79
CA MET A 70 -5.13 -0.58 0.37
C MET A 70 -5.41 -1.81 1.22
N GLU A 71 -6.68 -2.09 1.54
CA GLU A 71 -7.05 -3.30 2.28
C GLU A 71 -6.58 -4.57 1.57
N ASN A 72 -6.76 -4.63 0.24
CA ASN A 72 -6.28 -5.76 -0.56
C ASN A 72 -4.75 -5.88 -0.51
N MET A 73 -4.02 -4.77 -0.67
CA MET A 73 -2.55 -4.76 -0.64
C MET A 73 -2.01 -5.19 0.72
N LEU A 74 -2.62 -4.73 1.83
CA LEU A 74 -2.24 -5.15 3.18
C LEU A 74 -2.40 -6.67 3.36
N GLN A 75 -3.52 -7.24 2.90
CA GLN A 75 -3.73 -8.69 2.95
C GLN A 75 -2.73 -9.47 2.10
N ILE A 76 -2.32 -8.93 0.95
CA ILE A 76 -1.29 -9.54 0.10
C ILE A 76 0.06 -9.52 0.83
N LEU A 77 0.45 -8.39 1.41
CA LEU A 77 1.69 -8.25 2.16
C LEU A 77 1.73 -9.19 3.36
N ASP A 78 0.66 -9.27 4.15
CA ASP A 78 0.58 -10.19 5.30
C ASP A 78 0.79 -11.64 4.84
N LYS A 79 0.17 -12.05 3.74
CA LYS A 79 0.37 -13.40 3.16
C LYS A 79 1.82 -13.61 2.71
N GLN A 80 2.41 -12.63 2.02
CA GLN A 80 3.81 -12.70 1.59
C GLN A 80 4.77 -12.83 2.78
N ILE A 81 4.52 -12.09 3.86
CA ILE A 81 5.28 -12.17 5.11
C ILE A 81 5.14 -13.56 5.75
N CYS A 82 3.93 -14.12 5.83
CA CYS A 82 3.72 -15.47 6.35
C CYS A 82 4.50 -16.51 5.53
N VAL A 83 4.39 -16.48 4.20
CA VAL A 83 5.11 -17.42 3.31
C VAL A 83 6.62 -17.31 3.48
N LEU A 84 7.17 -16.09 3.53
CA LEU A 84 8.59 -15.86 3.75
C LEU A 84 9.05 -16.36 5.13
N THR A 85 8.24 -16.16 6.16
CA THR A 85 8.52 -16.61 7.53
C THR A 85 8.46 -18.13 7.65
N GLU A 86 7.49 -18.78 7.03
CA GLU A 86 7.36 -20.24 6.94
C GLU A 86 8.54 -20.86 6.18
N LYS A 87 8.93 -20.30 5.02
CA LYS A 87 10.13 -20.75 4.27
C LYS A 87 11.42 -20.65 5.10
N GLN A 88 11.50 -19.67 6.01
CA GLN A 88 12.61 -19.52 6.94
C GLN A 88 12.55 -20.50 8.14
N SER A 89 11.35 -20.92 8.56
CA SER A 89 11.13 -21.76 9.76
C SER A 89 10.94 -23.26 9.47
N ILE A 90 10.59 -23.65 8.25
CA ILE A 90 10.67 -25.05 7.79
C ILE A 90 12.15 -25.40 7.61
N SER A 91 12.70 -26.03 8.65
CA SER A 91 13.98 -26.72 8.68
C SER A 91 13.72 -28.21 8.53
N ILE A 92 14.43 -28.88 7.63
CA ILE A 92 14.80 -30.29 7.82
C ILE A 92 15.99 -30.30 8.76
#